data_AF-X1IQ82-F1
#
_entry.id   AF-X1IQ82-F1
#
_cell.length_a   1.000
_cell.length_b   1.000
_cell.length_c   1.000
_cell.angle_alpha   90.00
_cell.angle_beta   90.00
_cell.angle_gamma   90.00
#
_symmetry.space_group_name_H-M   'P 1'
#
loop_
_entity.id
_entity.type
_entity.pdbx_description
1 polymer ?
#
loop_
_entity_poly.entity_id
_entity_poly.type
_entity_poly.pdbx_seq_one_letter_code
_entity_poly.pdbx_strand_id
1 'polypeptide(L)'
;MLQSTIRGVASVGQAFVILTAGIDLSIGGVGLMTGILGASIMTEFPWLNIVGYPFSPYIVIPIMLLVGAAWGALNGSLVSRIGVPPLIATLGMWEICKGV
;
A
#
# COMPACT_ATOMS: atom_id res chain seq x y z
N MET A 1 12.24 -3.30 -17.08
CA MET A 1 12.95 -2.45 -16.10
C MET A 1 12.04 -2.00 -14.96
N LEU A 2 10.84 -1.45 -15.22
CA LEU A 2 9.92 -0.97 -14.16
C LEU A 2 9.56 -2.02 -13.09
N GLN A 3 9.25 -3.26 -13.49
CA GLN A 3 8.88 -4.31 -12.54
C GLN A 3 10.03 -4.71 -11.60
N SER A 4 11.27 -4.60 -12.06
CA SER A 4 12.46 -4.86 -11.23
C SER A 4 12.64 -3.79 -10.16
N THR A 5 12.41 -2.51 -10.50
CA THR A 5 12.47 -1.39 -9.55
C THR A 5 11.39 -1.50 -8.48
N ILE A 6 10.14 -1.80 -8.88
CA ILE A 6 9.02 -1.97 -7.94
C ILE A 6 9.32 -3.09 -6.94
N ARG A 7 9.77 -4.25 -7.43
CA ARG A 7 10.14 -5.38 -6.57
C ARG A 7 11.35 -5.07 -5.70
N GLY A 8 12.31 -4.29 -6.20
CA GLY A 8 13.51 -3.88 -5.46
C GLY A 8 13.19 -2.95 -4.29
N VAL A 9 12.28 -1.99 -4.46
CA VAL A 9 11.84 -1.14 -3.34
C VAL A 9 11.02 -1.95 -2.34
N ALA A 10 10.13 -2.81 -2.82
CA ALA A 10 9.30 -3.66 -1.97
C ALA A 10 10.12 -4.65 -1.12
N SER A 11 11.20 -5.22 -1.68
CA SER A 11 12.05 -6.17 -0.94
C SER A 11 12.80 -5.55 0.23
N VAL A 12 13.16 -4.25 0.14
CA VAL A 12 13.76 -3.51 1.26
C VAL A 12 12.79 -3.46 2.45
N GLY A 13 11.51 -3.20 2.20
CA GLY A 13 10.47 -3.24 3.25
C GLY A 13 10.27 -4.65 3.82
N GLN A 14 10.20 -5.67 2.95
CA GLN A 14 10.04 -7.06 3.38
C GLN A 14 11.20 -7.59 4.22
N ALA A 15 12.42 -7.08 4.05
CA ALA A 15 13.55 -7.47 4.87
C ALA A 15 13.29 -7.26 6.38
N PHE A 16 12.67 -6.13 6.74
CA PHE A 16 12.31 -5.84 8.13
C PHE A 16 11.26 -6.81 8.68
N VAL A 17 10.30 -7.22 7.85
CA VAL A 17 9.27 -8.19 8.23
C VAL A 17 9.88 -9.58 8.47
N ILE A 18 10.77 -10.02 7.57
CA ILE A 18 11.44 -11.32 7.70
C ILE A 18 12.33 -11.37 8.95
N LEU A 19 12.98 -10.26 9.32
CA LEU A 19 13.75 -10.17 10.57
C LEU A 19 12.89 -10.42 11.82
N THR A 20 11.58 -10.14 11.75
CA THR A 20 10.61 -10.45 12.81
C THR A 20 10.01 -11.86 12.69
N ALA A 21 10.60 -12.74 11.86
CA ALA A 21 10.10 -14.07 11.51
C ALA A 21 8.67 -14.07 10.92
N GLY A 22 8.23 -12.95 10.36
CA GLY A 22 6.95 -12.79 9.69
C GLY A 22 7.04 -12.92 8.17
N ILE A 23 5.88 -13.00 7.53
CA ILE A 23 5.70 -12.85 6.08
C ILE A 23 4.64 -11.78 5.89
N ASP A 24 4.89 -10.81 5.01
CA ASP A 24 3.92 -9.76 4.70
C ASP A 24 3.48 -9.82 3.23
N LEU A 25 2.26 -10.32 3.04
CA LEU A 25 1.64 -10.36 1.72
C LEU A 25 1.00 -9.02 1.33
N SER A 26 0.67 -8.18 2.31
CA SER A 26 -0.13 -6.96 2.11
C SER A 26 0.55 -5.93 1.21
N ILE A 27 1.89 -5.98 1.07
CA ILE A 27 2.68 -5.00 0.30
C ILE A 27 2.22 -4.88 -1.16
N GLY A 28 1.78 -5.97 -1.79
CA GLY A 28 1.25 -5.90 -3.15
C GLY A 28 -0.18 -5.37 -3.19
N GLY A 29 -1.00 -5.64 -2.17
CA GLY A 29 -2.37 -5.13 -2.05
C GLY A 29 -2.37 -3.63 -1.82
N VAL A 30 -1.60 -3.16 -0.83
CA VAL A 30 -1.41 -1.74 -0.53
C VAL A 30 -0.80 -1.01 -1.74
N GLY A 31 0.16 -1.64 -2.43
CA GLY A 31 0.73 -1.11 -3.67
C GLY A 31 -0.30 -0.95 -4.79
N LEU A 32 -1.19 -1.93 -4.98
CA LEU A 32 -2.28 -1.85 -5.96
C LEU A 32 -3.27 -0.73 -5.58
N MET A 33 -3.73 -0.71 -4.34
CA MET A 33 -4.69 0.28 -3.84
C MET A 33 -4.13 1.71 -3.98
N THR A 34 -2.90 1.97 -3.52
CA THR A 34 -2.28 3.30 -3.63
C THR A 34 -2.02 3.69 -5.09
N GLY A 35 -1.71 2.73 -5.96
CA GLY A 35 -1.58 2.97 -7.40
C GLY A 35 -2.91 3.38 -8.05
N ILE A 36 -3.99 2.65 -7.76
CA ILE A 36 -5.33 2.93 -8.28
C ILE A 36 -5.83 4.28 -7.75
N LEU A 37 -5.79 4.50 -6.43
CA LEU A 37 -6.22 5.76 -5.82
C LEU A 37 -5.42 6.96 -6.34
N GLY A 38 -4.10 6.83 -6.43
CA GLY A 38 -3.25 7.88 -6.98
C GLY A 38 -3.59 8.21 -8.43
N ALA A 39 -3.75 7.19 -9.28
CA ALA A 39 -4.13 7.37 -10.68
C ALA A 39 -5.52 8.00 -10.83
N SER A 40 -6.50 7.54 -10.04
CA SER A 40 -7.86 8.07 -10.05
C SER A 40 -7.95 9.52 -9.59
N ILE A 41 -7.04 10.00 -8.74
CA ILE A 41 -7.04 11.41 -8.29
C ILE A 41 -6.29 12.31 -9.29
N MET A 42 -5.32 11.77 -10.03
CA MET A 42 -4.50 12.51 -10.99
C MET A 42 -5.11 12.57 -12.40
N THR A 43 -6.05 11.69 -12.73
CA THR A 43 -6.65 11.63 -14.07
C THR A 43 -7.42 12.90 -14.42
N GLU A 44 -7.25 13.39 -15.65
CA GLU A 44 -7.94 14.58 -16.17
C GLU A 44 -9.38 14.28 -16.58
N PHE A 45 -9.74 13.01 -16.76
CA PHE A 45 -11.07 12.59 -17.15
C PHE A 45 -12.05 12.71 -15.95
N PRO A 46 -13.00 13.65 -15.96
CA PRO A 46 -13.82 13.95 -14.78
C PRO A 46 -14.69 12.78 -14.31
N TRP A 47 -15.15 11.94 -15.24
CA TRP A 47 -15.95 10.74 -14.92
C TRP A 47 -15.14 9.61 -14.29
N LEU A 48 -13.80 9.67 -14.39
CA LEU A 48 -12.88 8.70 -13.81
C LEU A 48 -12.18 9.26 -12.56
N ASN A 49 -12.35 10.56 -12.29
CA ASN A 49 -11.73 11.25 -11.18
C ASN A 49 -12.63 11.23 -9.95
N ILE A 50 -12.15 10.61 -8.86
CA ILE A 50 -12.93 10.44 -7.63
C ILE A 50 -13.23 11.80 -6.95
N VAL A 51 -12.40 12.81 -7.18
CA VAL A 51 -12.52 14.15 -6.57
C VAL A 51 -13.17 15.16 -7.52
N GLY A 52 -13.41 14.78 -8.79
CA GLY A 52 -14.04 15.61 -9.82
C GLY A 52 -13.10 16.62 -10.49
N TYR A 53 -11.83 16.72 -10.07
CA TYR A 53 -10.80 17.52 -10.72
C TYR A 53 -9.40 16.92 -10.52
N PRO A 54 -8.48 17.05 -11.48
CA PRO A 54 -7.14 16.48 -11.39
C PRO A 54 -6.29 17.22 -10.35
N PHE A 55 -5.59 16.46 -9.50
CA PHE A 55 -4.58 17.01 -8.60
C PHE A 55 -3.18 16.86 -9.17
N SER A 56 -2.32 17.81 -8.79
CA SER A 56 -0.91 17.77 -9.17
C SER A 56 -0.16 16.57 -8.55
N PRO A 57 0.77 15.92 -9.28
CA PRO A 57 1.61 14.85 -8.75
C PRO A 57 2.34 15.24 -7.45
N TYR A 58 2.72 16.51 -7.31
CA TYR A 58 3.42 17.03 -6.13
C TYR A 58 2.60 16.91 -4.84
N ILE A 59 1.27 16.86 -4.95
CA ILE A 59 0.35 16.68 -3.83
C ILE A 59 -0.01 15.21 -3.67
N VAL A 60 -0.27 14.50 -4.77
CA VAL A 60 -0.76 13.11 -4.71
C VAL A 60 0.31 12.14 -4.20
N ILE A 61 1.58 12.31 -4.62
CA ILE A 61 2.68 11.45 -4.18
C ILE A 61 2.82 11.41 -2.63
N PRO A 62 2.96 12.55 -1.93
CA PRO A 62 3.06 12.51 -0.47
C PRO A 62 1.80 11.97 0.20
N ILE A 63 0.60 12.22 -0.32
CA ILE A 63 -0.64 11.65 0.21
C ILE A 63 -0.62 10.12 0.08
N MET A 64 -0.26 9.58 -1.08
CA MET A 64 -0.21 8.12 -1.29
C MET A 64 0.88 7.46 -0.42
N LEU A 65 2.01 8.14 -0.18
CA LEU A 65 3.02 7.68 0.78
C LEU A 65 2.47 7.61 2.20
N LEU A 66 1.71 8.62 2.64
CA LEU A 66 1.06 8.62 3.95
C LEU A 66 0.00 7.52 4.07
N VAL A 67 -0.80 7.30 3.02
CA VAL A 67 -1.79 6.21 2.98
C VAL A 67 -1.10 4.85 3.09
N GLY A 68 -0.04 4.61 2.31
CA GLY A 68 0.74 3.38 2.39
C GLY A 68 1.38 3.18 3.77
N ALA A 69 1.95 4.25 4.36
CA ALA A 69 2.52 4.21 5.69
C ALA A 69 1.47 3.93 6.78
N ALA A 70 0.26 4.47 6.66
CA ALA A 70 -0.83 4.22 7.59
C ALA A 70 -1.24 2.74 7.60
N TRP A 71 -1.41 2.13 6.42
CA TRP A 71 -1.72 0.70 6.32
C TRP A 71 -0.56 -0.20 6.78
N GLY A 72 0.68 0.19 6.48
CA GLY A 72 1.86 -0.49 7.02
C GLY A 72 1.93 -0.42 8.55
N ALA A 73 1.64 0.74 9.13
CA ALA A 73 1.59 0.93 10.58
C ALA A 73 0.46 0.13 11.23
N LEU A 74 -0.69 0.02 10.58
CA LEU A 74 -1.80 -0.83 11.02
C LEU A 74 -1.37 -2.29 11.07
N ASN A 75 -0.82 -2.85 10.00
CA ASN A 75 -0.31 -4.22 9.99
C ASN A 75 0.78 -4.45 11.04
N GLY A 76 1.74 -3.53 11.14
CA GLY A 76 2.78 -3.59 12.16
C GLY A 76 2.22 -3.59 13.58
N SER A 77 1.16 -2.80 13.83
CA SER A 77 0.50 -2.74 15.14
C SER A 77 -0.31 -4.00 15.46
N LEU A 78 -1.02 -4.56 14.48
CA LEU A 78 -1.76 -5.82 14.63
C LEU A 78 -0.83 -6.98 15.03
N VAL A 79 0.35 -7.05 14.39
CA VAL A 79 1.33 -8.10 14.67
C VAL A 79 2.08 -7.84 15.98
N SER A 80 2.59 -6.62 16.19
CA SER A 80 3.48 -6.32 17.34
C SER A 80 2.75 -6.12 18.67
N ARG A 81 1.52 -5.60 18.67
CA ARG A 81 0.78 -5.25 19.90
C ARG A 81 -0.40 -6.15 20.18
N ILE A 82 -1.14 -6.57 19.15
CA ILE A 82 -2.34 -7.39 19.30
C ILE A 82 -1.99 -8.90 19.25
N GLY A 83 -0.83 -9.26 18.70
CA GLY A 83 -0.36 -10.65 18.64
C GLY A 83 -1.08 -11.48 17.56
N VAL A 84 -1.65 -10.82 16.54
CA VAL A 84 -2.23 -11.52 15.40
C VAL A 84 -1.10 -12.16 14.59
N PRO A 85 -1.21 -13.45 14.19
CA PRO A 85 -0.20 -14.09 13.35
C PRO A 85 0.04 -13.28 12.05
N PRO A 86 1.30 -13.01 11.66
CA PRO A 86 1.64 -12.12 10.54
C PRO A 86 0.95 -12.47 9.23
N LEU A 87 0.87 -13.77 8.92
CA LEU A 87 0.23 -14.25 7.70
C LEU A 87 -1.26 -13.90 7.65
N ILE A 88 -1.97 -14.05 8.78
CA ILE A 88 -3.42 -13.77 8.87
C ILE A 88 -3.68 -12.28 8.76
N ALA A 89 -2.91 -11.46 9.49
CA ALA A 89 -3.05 -10.00 9.44
C ALA A 89 -2.82 -9.46 8.02
N THR A 90 -1.77 -9.94 7.35
CA THR A 90 -1.35 -9.42 6.05
C THR A 90 -2.19 -9.97 4.89
N LEU A 91 -2.71 -11.20 4.99
CA LEU A 91 -3.74 -11.72 4.08
C LEU A 91 -5.06 -10.96 4.21
N GLY A 92 -5.52 -10.69 5.43
CA GLY A 92 -6.73 -9.90 5.66
C GLY A 92 -6.60 -8.50 5.06
N MET A 93 -5.45 -7.86 5.29
CA MET A 93 -5.15 -6.55 4.71
C MET A 93 -5.07 -6.57 3.18
N TRP A 94 -4.53 -7.65 2.60
CA TRP A 94 -4.51 -7.85 1.15
C TRP A 94 -5.93 -7.86 0.56
N GLU A 95 -6.84 -8.63 1.14
CA GLU A 95 -8.24 -8.70 0.66
C GLU A 95 -8.95 -7.35 0.83
N ILE A 96 -8.68 -6.61 1.91
CA ILE A 96 -9.20 -5.25 2.10
C ILE A 96 -8.70 -4.32 0.99
N CYS A 97 -7.39 -4.29 0.72
CA CYS A 97 -6.81 -3.42 -0.31
C CYS A 97 -7.24 -3.81 -1.73
N LYS A 98 -7.46 -5.10 -1.98
CA LYS A 98 -7.88 -5.62 -3.28
C LYS A 98 -9.34 -5.31 -3.59
N GLY A 99 -10.16 -5.09 -2.57
CA GLY A 99 -11.57 -4.71 -2.72
C GLY A 99 -11.80 -3.25 -3.12
N VAL A 100 -10.73 -2.44 -3.24
CA VAL A 100 -10.76 -1.02 -3.59
C VAL A 100 -10.60 -0.81 -5.09
#